data_AF-A0A3M7LYC5-F1
#
_entry.id   AF-A0A3M7LYC5-F1
#
_cell.length_a   1.000
_cell.length_b   1.000
_cell.length_c   1.000
_cell.angle_alpha   90.00
_cell.angle_beta   90.00
_cell.angle_gamma   90.00
#
_symmetry.space_group_name_H-M   'P 1'
#
loop_
_entity.id
_entity.type
_entity.pdbx_description
1 polymer ?
#
loop_
_entity_poly.entity_id
_entity_poly.type
_entity_poly.pdbx_seq_one_letter_code
_entity_poly.pdbx_strand_id
1 'polypeptide(L)'
;MAMEEVDVSPDALALLTKIGQETGLRYASNLITTSDLIRKKRNSPEVTIEHVQRSFALFYDSTRSVKFVSDSEKRLIGDAGDVSFAISNGTDAMDVS
;
A
#
# COMPACT_ATOMS: atom_id res chain seq x y z
N MET A 1 15.45 12.01 22.48
CA MET A 1 16.07 11.50 21.24
C MET A 1 15.74 10.03 21.14
N ALA A 2 14.65 9.67 20.49
CA ALA A 2 14.25 8.28 20.22
C ALA A 2 13.17 8.30 19.13
N MET A 3 13.55 8.72 17.93
CA MET A 3 12.70 8.59 16.75
C MET A 3 13.16 7.29 16.09
N GLU A 4 12.56 6.17 16.51
CA GLU A 4 12.78 4.78 16.03
C GLU A 4 14.26 4.38 15.87
N GLU A 5 14.76 3.49 16.73
CA GLU A 5 16.07 2.84 16.54
C GLU A 5 15.96 1.81 15.40
N VAL A 6 15.74 2.30 14.18
CA VAL A 6 15.59 1.50 12.96
C VAL A 6 16.78 1.78 12.08
N ASP A 7 17.58 0.75 11.86
CA ASP A 7 18.63 0.78 10.85
C ASP A 7 17.98 0.76 9.47
N VAL A 8 18.14 1.84 8.72
CA VAL A 8 17.61 2.03 7.37
C VAL A 8 18.79 2.18 6.42
N SER A 9 18.81 1.40 5.34
CA SER A 9 19.85 1.52 4.34
C SER A 9 19.77 2.89 3.64
N PRO A 10 20.90 3.46 3.19
CA PRO A 10 20.92 4.80 2.58
C PRO A 10 20.01 4.91 1.35
N ASP A 11 19.91 3.83 0.56
CA ASP A 11 19.02 3.80 -0.61
C ASP A 11 17.54 3.76 -0.22
N ALA A 12 17.20 3.02 0.84
CA ALA A 12 15.84 2.99 1.37
C ALA A 12 15.44 4.35 1.95
N LEU A 13 16.38 5.05 2.61
CA LEU A 13 16.18 6.40 3.14
C LEU A 13 15.94 7.41 2.01
N ALA A 14 16.70 7.31 0.91
CA ALA A 14 16.50 8.16 -0.27
C ALA A 14 15.11 7.94 -0.89
N LEU A 15 14.67 6.68 -1.01
CA LEU A 15 13.33 6.34 -1.50
C LEU A 15 12.22 6.87 -0.59
N LEU A 16 12.34 6.68 0.72
CA LEU A 16 11.38 7.19 1.71
C LEU A 16 11.28 8.72 1.67
N THR A 17 12.42 9.41 1.48
CA THR A 17 12.46 10.86 1.35
C THR A 17 11.71 11.32 0.10
N LYS A 18 11.93 10.65 -1.03
CA LYS A 18 11.19 10.93 -2.28
C LYS A 18 9.69 10.72 -2.10
N ILE A 19 9.27 9.61 -1.48
CA ILE A 19 7.85 9.35 -1.19
C ILE A 19 7.28 10.44 -0.27
N GLY A 20 8.04 10.87 0.75
CA GLY A 20 7.65 11.94 1.66
C GLY A 20 7.47 13.30 0.98
N GLN A 21 8.27 13.60 -0.05
CA GLN A 21 8.10 14.80 -0.88
C GLN A 21 6.84 14.73 -1.76
N GLU A 22 6.53 13.56 -2.32
CA GLU A 22 5.41 13.39 -3.26
C GLU A 22 4.04 13.28 -2.56
N THR A 23 3.99 12.66 -1.37
CA THR A 23 2.72 12.32 -0.69
C THR A 23 2.54 13.00 0.67
N GLY A 24 3.64 13.45 1.30
CA GLY A 24 3.66 14.08 2.61
C GLY A 24 4.34 13.26 3.71
N LEU A 25 4.83 13.98 4.72
CA LEU A 25 5.66 13.42 5.79
C LEU A 25 4.96 12.35 6.64
N ARG A 26 3.63 12.48 6.83
CA ARG A 26 2.85 11.51 7.63
C ARG A 26 2.83 10.12 6.99
N TYR A 27 2.64 10.04 5.68
CA TYR A 27 2.61 8.76 4.97
C TYR A 27 4.00 8.11 4.97
N ALA A 28 5.06 8.90 4.72
CA ALA A 28 6.44 8.42 4.84
C ALA A 28 6.77 7.91 6.26
N SER A 29 6.34 8.61 7.31
CA SER A 29 6.53 8.16 8.70
C SER A 29 5.84 6.81 8.96
N ASN A 30 4.61 6.63 8.49
CA ASN A 30 3.90 5.35 8.63
C ASN A 30 4.59 4.23 7.82
N LEU A 31 5.18 4.57 6.68
CA LEU A 31 5.96 3.63 5.87
C LEU A 31 7.23 3.16 6.57
N ILE A 32 7.89 3.99 7.37
CA ILE A 32 9.07 3.58 8.14
C ILE A 32 8.69 2.45 9.09
N THR A 33 7.67 2.65 9.93
CA THR A 33 7.22 1.66 10.91
C THR A 33 6.73 0.37 10.25
N THR A 34 5.97 0.46 9.17
CA THR A 34 5.49 -0.74 8.46
C THR A 34 6.62 -1.48 7.75
N SER A 35 7.62 -0.77 7.21
CA SER A 35 8.80 -1.39 6.60
C SER A 35 9.69 -2.07 7.64
N ASP A 36 9.77 -1.51 8.86
CA ASP A 36 10.46 -2.16 9.98
C ASP A 36 9.76 -3.46 10.42
N LEU A 37 8.43 -3.49 10.45
CA LEU A 37 7.68 -4.72 10.72
C LEU A 37 7.91 -5.79 9.64
N ILE A 38 7.99 -5.40 8.37
CA ILE A 38 8.30 -6.32 7.27
C ILE A 38 9.74 -6.83 7.38
N ARG A 39 10.70 -5.95 7.69
CA ARG A 39 12.10 -6.30 7.94
C ARG A 39 12.21 -7.34 9.06
N LYS A 40 11.57 -7.08 10.21
CA LYS A 40 11.50 -7.98 11.37
C LYS A 40 10.94 -9.35 10.99
N LYS A 41 9.86 -9.38 10.18
CA LYS A 41 9.28 -10.63 9.68
C LYS A 41 10.24 -11.42 8.78
N ARG A 42 11.15 -10.74 8.07
CA ARG A 42 12.15 -11.36 7.19
C ARG A 42 13.49 -11.63 7.87
N ASN A 43 13.62 -11.36 9.18
CA ASN A 43 14.86 -11.44 9.94
C ASN A 43 16.03 -10.69 9.27
N SER A 44 15.74 -9.56 8.64
CA SER A 44 16.76 -8.73 8.00
C SER A 44 17.36 -7.74 9.01
N PRO A 45 18.68 -7.48 8.98
CA PRO A 45 19.32 -6.59 9.94
C PRO A 45 18.87 -5.13 9.75
N GLU A 46 18.66 -4.68 8.51
CA GLU A 46 18.32 -3.29 8.17
C GLU A 46 17.11 -3.20 7.22
N VAL A 47 16.46 -2.03 7.18
CA VAL A 47 15.38 -1.75 6.24
C VAL A 47 15.99 -1.45 4.87
N THR A 48 15.81 -2.37 3.92
CA THR A 48 16.21 -2.21 2.52
C THR A 48 15.07 -1.66 1.65
N ILE A 49 15.39 -1.30 0.40
CA ILE A 49 14.43 -0.82 -0.59
C ILE A 49 13.25 -1.79 -0.77
N GLU A 50 13.51 -3.10 -0.75
CA GLU A 50 12.46 -4.11 -0.93
C GLU A 50 11.38 -4.04 0.16
N HIS A 51 11.77 -3.74 1.41
CA HIS A 51 10.82 -3.58 2.51
C HIS A 51 9.94 -2.37 2.29
N VAL A 52 10.54 -1.24 1.87
CA VAL A 52 9.81 0.00 1.56
C VAL A 52 8.86 -0.19 0.38
N GLN A 53 9.33 -0.82 -0.70
CA GLN A 53 8.49 -1.12 -1.87
C GLN A 53 7.31 -2.03 -1.51
N ARG A 54 7.55 -3.02 -0.65
CA ARG A 54 6.48 -3.91 -0.19
C ARG A 54 5.46 -3.17 0.68
N SER A 55 5.91 -2.32 1.61
CA SER A 55 5.01 -1.46 2.39
C SER A 55 4.22 -0.51 1.49
N PHE A 56 4.86 0.11 0.50
CA PHE A 56 4.24 1.02 -0.46
C PHE A 56 3.18 0.35 -1.35
N ALA A 57 3.37 -0.93 -1.66
CA ALA A 57 2.40 -1.73 -2.41
C ALA A 57 1.20 -2.17 -1.55
N LEU A 58 1.39 -2.38 -0.25
CA LEU A 58 0.34 -2.81 0.67
C LEU A 58 -0.51 -1.65 1.21
N PHE A 59 0.11 -0.49 1.46
CA PHE A 59 -0.55 0.65 2.09
C PHE A 59 -0.59 1.83 1.13
N TYR A 60 -1.78 2.24 0.71
CA TYR A 60 -1.94 3.32 -0.26
C TYR A 60 -1.91 4.68 0.45
N ASP A 61 -1.38 5.71 -0.23
CA ASP A 61 -1.58 7.11 0.18
C ASP A 61 -2.98 7.60 -0.23
N SER A 62 -3.34 8.80 0.22
CA SER A 62 -4.65 9.40 -0.06
C SER A 62 -4.95 9.51 -1.56
N THR A 63 -3.98 9.93 -2.37
CA THR A 63 -4.17 10.16 -3.80
C THR A 63 -4.41 8.84 -4.54
N ARG A 64 -3.60 7.82 -4.25
CA ARG A 64 -3.81 6.48 -4.82
C ARG A 64 -5.10 5.83 -4.31
N SER A 65 -5.48 6.09 -3.06
CA SER A 65 -6.72 5.56 -2.49
C SER A 65 -7.96 6.15 -3.16
N VAL A 66 -7.97 7.46 -3.44
CA VAL A 66 -9.05 8.11 -4.20
C VAL A 66 -9.16 7.50 -5.59
N LYS A 67 -8.04 7.34 -6.31
CA LYS A 67 -8.04 6.70 -7.63
C LYS A 67 -8.61 5.29 -7.57
N PHE A 68 -8.23 4.49 -6.58
CA PHE A 68 -8.77 3.14 -6.41
C PHE A 68 -10.29 3.13 -6.18
N VAL A 69 -10.80 4.07 -5.37
CA VAL A 69 -12.23 4.24 -5.10
C VAL A 69 -12.98 4.65 -6.37
N SER A 70 -12.46 5.63 -7.12
CA SER A 70 -13.06 6.06 -8.39
C SER A 70 -13.07 4.94 -9.44
N ASP A 71 -11.97 4.20 -9.58
CA ASP A 71 -11.89 3.08 -10.53
C ASP A 71 -12.79 1.90 -10.10
N SER A 72 -13.12 1.81 -8.80
CA SER A 72 -13.98 0.78 -8.20
C SER A 72 -15.41 1.26 -7.93
N GLU A 73 -15.81 2.42 -8.44
CA GLU A 73 -17.09 3.09 -8.13
C GLU A 73 -18.29 2.14 -8.32
N LYS A 74 -18.29 1.31 -9.37
CA LYS A 74 -19.35 0.33 -9.65
C LYS A 74 -19.53 -0.73 -8.56
N ARG A 75 -18.49 -1.01 -7.79
CA ARG A 75 -18.48 -1.99 -6.68
C ARG A 75 -18.71 -1.31 -5.33
N LEU A 76 -18.65 0.00 -5.27
CA LEU A 76 -18.92 0.82 -4.10
C LEU A 76 -20.28 1.49 -4.27
N ILE A 77 -20.75 2.17 -3.23
CA ILE A 77 -21.98 2.96 -3.31
C ILE A 77 -21.60 4.31 -3.91
N GLY A 78 -22.04 4.53 -5.15
CA GLY A 78 -21.85 5.79 -5.86
C GLY A 78 -22.73 6.91 -5.30
N ASP A 79 -22.54 8.13 -5.81
CA ASP A 79 -23.31 9.32 -5.40
C ASP A 79 -24.82 9.17 -5.65
N ALA A 80 -25.21 8.41 -6.69
CA ALA A 80 -26.60 8.10 -7.01
C ALA A 80 -27.21 6.98 -6.15
N GLY A 81 -26.46 6.41 -5.21
CA GLY A 81 -26.90 5.32 -4.33
C GLY A 81 -26.98 3.94 -5.01
N ASP A 82 -26.49 3.84 -6.24
CA ASP A 82 -26.38 2.60 -7.00
C ASP A 82 -25.13 1.82 -6.61
N VAL A 83 -25.28 0.50 -6.49
CA VAL A 83 -24.18 -0.43 -6.20
C VAL A 83 -24.43 -1.74 -6.93
N SER A 84 -23.44 -2.21 -7.70
CA SER A 84 -23.52 -3.51 -8.36
C SER A 84 -22.88 -4.58 -7.46
N PHE A 85 -23.72 -5.34 -6.74
CA PHE A 85 -23.28 -6.52 -5.98
C PHE A 85 -23.00 -7.74 -6.85
N ALA A 86 -23.21 -7.64 -8.17
CA ALA A 86 -22.93 -8.71 -9.10
C ALA A 86 -21.41 -8.87 -9.24
N ILE A 87 -20.88 -9.90 -8.60
CA ILE A 87 -19.55 -10.40 -8.94
C ILE A 87 -19.70 -11.10 -10.28
N SER A 88 -19.27 -10.46 -11.38
CA SER A 88 -19.02 -11.15 -12.64
C SER A 88 -17.81 -12.07 -12.44
N ASN A 89 -17.98 -13.16 -11.69
CA ASN A 89 -17.07 -14.28 -11.76
C ASN A 89 -17.22 -14.83 -13.18
N GLY A 90 -16.13 -14.82 -13.93
CA GLY A 90 -16.04 -15.64 -15.14
C GLY A 90 -16.26 -17.10 -14.74
N THR A 91 -17.49 -17.59 -14.89
CA THR A 91 -17.79 -19.02 -14.97
C THR A 91 -17.90 -19.37 -16.45
N ASP A 92 -16.75 -19.35 -17.13
CA ASP A 92 -16.54 -20.25 -18.26
C ASP A 92 -15.96 -21.54 -17.67
N ALA A 93 -16.60 -22.67 -17.98
CA ALA A 93 -16.40 -24.04 -17.46
C ALA A 93 -17.20 -24.41 -16.19
N MET A 94 -18.41 -24.91 -16.38
CA MET A 94 -18.65 -26.36 -16.44
C MET A 94 -20.02 -26.64 -17.06
N ASP A 95 -19.99 -27.27 -18.23
CA ASP A 95 -21.06 -28.11 -18.76
C ASP A 95 -21.41 -29.19 -17.72
N VAL A 96 -22.66 -29.21 -17.27
CA VAL A 96 -23.32 -30.41 -16.74
C VAL A 96 -24.82 -30.38 -17.06
N SER A 97 -25.16 -31.25 -18.03
CA SER A 97 -26.47 -31.84 -18.37
C SER A 97 -27.38 -31.07 -19.32
#